data_AF-A0A7Y0XCZ8-F1
#
_entry.id   AF-A0A7Y0XCZ8-F1
#
_cell.length_a   1.000
_cell.length_b   1.000
_cell.length_c   1.000
_cell.angle_alpha   90.00
_cell.angle_beta   90.00
_cell.angle_gamma   90.00
#
_symmetry.space_group_name_H-M   'P 1'
#
loop_
_entity.id
_entity.type
_entity.pdbx_description
1 polymer ?
#
loop_
_entity_poly.entity_id
_entity_poly.type
_entity_poly.pdbx_seq_one_letter_code
_entity_poly.pdbx_strand_id
1 'polypeptide(L)' 'GEEIFVLSGEFRDELGTYPALSWIRSPHMSEHFPFVEQETIIWVKTGHLPLQAPAQHS' A
#
# COMPACT_ATOMS: atom_id res chain seq x y z
N GLY A 1 -1.86 7.21 5.75
CA GLY A 1 -1.63 6.43 4.54
C GLY A 1 -0.35 5.66 4.71
N GLU A 2 -0.03 4.85 3.72
CA GLU A 2 1.06 3.90 3.78
C GLU A 2 1.79 3.82 2.45
N GLU A 3 3.05 3.46 2.53
CA GLU A 3 3.85 3.02 1.39
C GLU A 3 4.35 1.62 1.68
N ILE A 4 4.17 0.72 0.71
CA ILE A 4 4.60 -0.68 0.75
C ILE A 4 5.59 -0.89 -0.40
N PHE A 5 6.74 -1.48 -0.09
CA PHE A 5 7.70 -1.96 -1.09
C PHE A 5 7.88 -3.46 -0.94
N VAL A 6 7.65 -4.21 -2.02
CA VAL A 6 7.76 -5.68 -2.02
C VAL A 6 9.23 -6.06 -2.24
N LEU A 7 9.89 -6.56 -1.20
CA LEU A 7 11.31 -6.95 -1.24
C LEU A 7 11.50 -8.32 -1.90
N SER A 8 10.63 -9.28 -1.58
CA SER A 8 10.58 -10.61 -2.19
C SER A 8 9.16 -11.17 -2.14
N GLY A 9 8.86 -12.13 -3.02
CA GLY A 9 7.53 -12.73 -3.11
C GLY A 9 6.54 -11.90 -3.93
N GLU A 10 5.26 -11.98 -3.56
CA GLU A 10 4.16 -11.31 -4.25
C GLU A 10 3.07 -10.90 -3.24
N PHE A 11 2.85 -9.59 -3.11
CA PHE A 11 1.79 -9.02 -2.30
C PHE A 11 0.49 -8.96 -3.12
N ARG A 12 -0.66 -9.19 -2.50
CA ARG A 12 -1.96 -9.12 -3.16
C ARG A 12 -2.99 -8.42 -2.29
N ASP A 13 -3.94 -7.77 -2.95
CA ASP A 13 -5.18 -7.26 -2.36
C ASP A 13 -6.34 -7.44 -3.36
N GLU A 14 -7.50 -6.87 -3.07
CA GLU A 14 -8.67 -6.92 -3.97
C GLU A 14 -8.50 -6.13 -5.29
N LEU A 15 -7.47 -5.30 -5.39
CA LEU A 15 -7.17 -4.46 -6.56
C LEU A 15 -6.14 -5.11 -7.48
N GLY A 16 -5.29 -6.01 -6.98
CA GLY A 16 -4.43 -6.81 -7.84
C GLY A 16 -3.27 -7.53 -7.17
N THR A 17 -2.27 -7.79 -8.01
CA THR A 17 -1.04 -8.54 -7.70
C THR A 17 0.18 -7.64 -7.86
N TYR A 18 1.06 -7.67 -6.87
CA TYR A 18 2.21 -6.79 -6.75
C TYR A 18 3.47 -7.64 -6.53
N PRO A 19 4.17 -8.04 -7.60
CA PRO A 19 5.38 -8.86 -7.49
C PRO A 19 6.53 -8.07 -6.86
N ALA A 20 7.64 -8.76 -6.53
CA ALA A 20 8.86 -8.13 -6.04
C ALA A 20 9.27 -6.89 -6.85
N LEU A 21 9.77 -5.88 -6.14
CA LEU A 21 10.10 -4.54 -6.63
C LEU A 21 8.88 -3.64 -6.93
N SER A 22 7.66 -4.09 -6.67
CA SER A 22 6.48 -3.22 -6.69
C SER A 22 6.53 -2.21 -5.56
N TRP A 23 6.13 -0.97 -5.86
CA TRP A 23 5.94 0.10 -4.88
C TRP A 23 4.47 0.54 -4.90
N ILE A 24 3.79 0.36 -3.78
CA ILE A 24 2.39 0.72 -3.57
C ILE A 24 2.34 1.92 -2.64
N ARG A 25 1.47 2.89 -2.95
CA ARG A 25 1.21 4.05 -2.12
C ARG A 25 -0.28 4.27 -1.96
N SER A 26 -0.76 4.16 -0.73
CA SER A 26 -2.16 4.29 -0.38
C SER A 26 -2.38 5.57 0.45
N PRO A 27 -3.36 6.42 0.07
CA PRO A 27 -3.74 7.61 0.84
C PRO A 27 -4.06 7.35 2.33
N HIS A 28 -4.17 8.43 3.09
CA HIS A 28 -4.69 8.34 4.46
C HIS A 28 -6.15 7.84 4.45
N MET A 29 -6.50 6.95 5.39
CA MET A 29 -7.78 6.24 5.46
C MET A 29 -8.08 5.27 4.29
N SER A 30 -7.10 4.88 3.49
CA SER A 30 -7.30 3.76 2.56
C SER A 30 -7.58 2.47 3.33
N GLU A 31 -8.58 1.73 2.88
CA GLU A 31 -8.91 0.38 3.32
C GLU A 31 -8.61 -0.58 2.17
N HIS A 32 -7.99 -1.71 2.48
CA HIS A 32 -7.75 -2.83 1.55
C HIS A 32 -7.58 -4.11 2.36
N PHE A 33 -7.71 -5.27 1.71
CA PHE A 33 -7.67 -6.59 2.33
C PHE A 33 -6.45 -7.38 1.85
N PRO A 34 -5.27 -7.19 2.45
CA PRO A 34 -4.03 -7.77 1.96
C PRO A 34 -3.93 -9.27 2.24
N PHE A 35 -3.41 -10.03 1.29
CA PHE A 35 -3.14 -11.46 1.40
C PHE A 35 -1.93 -11.90 0.56
N VAL A 36 -1.42 -13.10 0.83
CA VAL A 36 -0.31 -13.71 0.09
C VAL A 36 -0.56 -15.21 -0.08
N GLU A 37 -0.11 -15.76 -1.22
CA GLU A 37 -0.14 -17.21 -1.50
C GLU A 37 1.23 -17.88 -1.33
N GLN A 38 2.28 -17.09 -1.17
CA GLN A 38 3.66 -17.53 -1.03
C GLN A 38 4.40 -16.65 -0.02
N GLU A 39 5.55 -17.14 0.45
CA GLU A 39 6.43 -16.34 1.31
C GLU A 39 6.76 -15.00 0.64
N THR A 40 6.52 -13.92 1.38
CA THR A 40 6.57 -12.55 0.86
C THR A 40 7.13 -11.65 1.96
N ILE A 41 8.17 -10.89 1.62
CA ILE A 41 8.78 -9.91 2.50
C ILE A 41 8.44 -8.53 1.96
N ILE A 42 7.83 -7.70 2.80
CA ILE A 42 7.51 -6.31 2.49
C ILE A 42 8.21 -5.36 3.46
N TRP A 43 8.58 -4.19 2.95
CA TRP A 43 8.84 -3.02 3.78
C TRP A 43 7.58 -2.15 3.78
N VAL A 44 7.17 -1.70 4.97
CA VAL A 44 6.01 -0.83 5.14
C VAL A 44 6.38 0.40 5.95
N LYS A 45 5.88 1.56 5.52
CA LYS A 45 6.00 2.82 6.26
C LYS A 45 4.66 3.54 6.32
N THR A 46 4.22 3.83 7.53
CA THR A 46 2.95 4.52 7.81
C THR A 46 3.19 5.87 8.49
N GLY A 47 2.13 6.66 8.71
CA GLY A 47 2.16 7.89 9.51
C GLY A 47 2.83 9.12 8.88
N HIS A 48 3.47 8.99 7.71
CA HIS A 48 4.23 10.08 7.08
C HIS A 48 3.45 10.86 6.00
N LEU A 49 2.35 10.28 5.48
CA LEU A 49 1.52 10.95 4.48
C LEU A 49 0.58 11.97 5.16
N PRO A 50 0.41 13.17 4.58
CA PRO A 50 -0.45 14.19 5.15
C PRO A 50 -1.90 13.70 5.20
N LEU A 51 -2.65 14.19 6.19
CA LEU A 51 -4.11 14.15 6.14
C LEU A 51 -4.52 14.90 4.87
N GLN A 52 -5.37 14.29 4.03
CA GLN A 52 -5.92 15.00 2.89
C GLN A 52 -6.60 16.26 3.41
N ALA A 53 -6.16 17.43 2.93
CA ALA A 53 -6.85 18.67 3.21
C ALA A 53 -8.28 18.53 2.65
N PRO A 54 -9.31 19.06 3.36
CA PRO A 54 -10.65 19.07 2.82
C PRO A 54 -10.61 19.73 1.43
N ALA A 55 -11.26 19.09 0.45
CA ALA A 55 -11.35 19.62 -0.90
C ALA A 55 -11.95 21.03 -0.83
N GLN A 56 -11.12 22.06 -1.07
CA GLN A 56 -11.61 23.41 -1.25
C GLN A 56 -12.44 23.42 -2.53
N HIS A 57 -13.75 23.33 -2.37
CA HIS A 57 -14.69 23.58 -3.47
C HIS A 57 -14.67 25.09 -3.69
N SER A 58 -14.06 25.52 -4.79
CA SER A 58 -14.21 26.85 -5.38
C SER A 58 -15.56 27.00 -6.04
#